data_AF-A0A8T5I7S5-F1
#
_entry.id   AF-A0A8T5I7S5-F1
#
_cell.length_a   1.000
_cell.length_b   1.000
_cell.length_c   1.000
_cell.angle_alpha   90.00
_cell.angle_beta   90.00
_cell.angle_gamma   90.00
#
_symmetry.space_group_name_H-M   'P 1'
#
loop_
_entity.id
_entity.type
_entity.pdbx_description
1 polymer ?
#
loop_
_entity_poly.entity_id
_entity_poly.type
_entity_poly.pdbx_seq_one_letter_code
_entity_poly.pdbx_strand_id
1 'polypeptide(L)'
;TKDGFELQFGTNHIGHFVLTGELLPLLEESGSARIITMSSIAHNSGKIDFNDLNSEKKRYSRWGAYSQSKLANLIFALELDRRLKSRKSSIVSLGSHPGWSATDLQRHSLIFRFLNKFFGMSAKKGAAPSLYAATVKDAIKYPYWGVTKNGEMHGWTGRAKINSKAKDLEVAERLWNISCELSGIEYLN
;
A
#
# COMPACT_ATOMS: atom_id res chain seq x y z
N THR A 1 4.08 -1.68 -18.04
CA THR A 1 3.31 -2.94 -17.99
C THR A 1 2.85 -3.21 -19.41
N LYS A 2 1.98 -4.20 -19.67
CA LYS A 2 1.38 -4.36 -21.01
C LYS A 2 0.53 -3.13 -21.39
N ASP A 3 0.01 -2.44 -20.38
CA ASP A 3 -0.86 -1.25 -20.48
C ASP A 3 -0.06 0.08 -20.45
N GLY A 4 1.27 0.02 -20.61
CA GLY A 4 2.10 1.24 -20.69
C GLY A 4 2.49 1.88 -19.34
N PHE A 5 2.08 1.36 -18.18
CA PHE A 5 2.47 1.94 -16.89
C PHE A 5 3.92 1.62 -16.47
N GLU A 6 4.55 2.45 -15.65
CA GLU A 6 5.77 2.04 -14.94
C GLU A 6 5.50 0.76 -14.14
N LEU A 7 6.44 -0.20 -14.17
CA LEU A 7 6.19 -1.55 -13.69
C LEU A 7 5.71 -1.62 -12.23
N GLN A 8 6.31 -0.84 -11.33
CA GLN A 8 5.99 -0.88 -9.92
C GLN A 8 4.73 -0.09 -9.60
N PHE A 9 4.53 1.08 -10.20
CA PHE A 9 3.30 1.86 -10.04
C PHE A 9 2.10 1.11 -10.63
N GLY A 10 2.23 0.61 -11.86
CA GLY A 10 1.19 -0.16 -12.53
C GLY A 10 0.81 -1.43 -11.78
N THR A 11 1.80 -2.21 -11.32
CA THR A 11 1.53 -3.48 -10.63
C THR A 11 1.06 -3.28 -9.19
N ASN A 12 1.78 -2.45 -8.41
CA ASN A 12 1.51 -2.34 -6.97
C ASN A 12 0.30 -1.45 -6.67
N HIS A 13 0.03 -0.44 -7.52
CA HIS A 13 -1.04 0.54 -7.28
C HIS A 13 -2.19 0.39 -8.28
N ILE A 14 -1.99 0.68 -9.58
CA ILE A 14 -3.10 0.73 -10.55
C ILE A 14 -3.83 -0.62 -10.66
N GLY A 15 -3.11 -1.73 -10.79
CA GLY A 15 -3.74 -3.06 -10.85
C GLY A 15 -4.55 -3.40 -9.59
N HIS A 16 -4.08 -2.98 -8.41
CA HIS A 16 -4.81 -3.20 -7.15
C HIS A 16 -5.98 -2.23 -6.97
N PHE A 17 -5.86 -1.00 -7.48
CA PHE A 17 -6.96 -0.04 -7.56
C PHE A 17 -8.11 -0.62 -8.40
N VAL A 18 -7.78 -1.18 -9.57
CA VAL A 18 -8.75 -1.87 -10.45
C VAL A 18 -9.38 -3.06 -9.76
N LEU A 19 -8.55 -3.99 -9.27
CA LEU A 19 -9.02 -5.18 -8.57
C LEU A 19 -9.97 -4.84 -7.41
N THR A 20 -9.66 -3.78 -6.66
CA THR A 20 -10.50 -3.36 -5.53
C THR A 20 -11.85 -2.83 -6.01
N GLY A 21 -11.89 -2.02 -7.06
CA GLY A 21 -13.14 -1.52 -7.65
C GLY A 21 -14.02 -2.64 -8.19
N GLU A 22 -13.44 -3.58 -8.92
CA GLU A 22 -14.16 -4.72 -9.51
C GLU A 22 -14.73 -5.70 -8.47
N LEU A 23 -14.02 -5.88 -7.34
CA LEU A 23 -14.49 -6.74 -6.25
C LEU A 23 -15.46 -6.03 -5.30
N LEU A 24 -15.56 -4.71 -5.37
CA LEU A 24 -16.30 -3.93 -4.38
C LEU A 24 -17.79 -4.35 -4.25
N PRO A 25 -18.55 -4.57 -5.35
CA PRO A 25 -19.95 -5.02 -5.23
C PRO A 25 -20.09 -6.34 -4.45
N LEU A 26 -19.20 -7.30 -4.69
CA LEU A 26 -19.20 -8.59 -3.99
C LEU A 26 -18.82 -8.44 -2.51
N LEU A 27 -17.93 -7.50 -2.19
CA LEU A 27 -17.56 -7.22 -0.81
C LEU A 27 -18.70 -6.52 -0.05
N GLU A 28 -19.50 -5.68 -0.72
CA GLU A 28 -20.68 -5.04 -0.15
C GLU A 28 -21.75 -6.07 0.23
N GLU A 29 -21.98 -7.07 -0.63
CA GLU A 29 -22.90 -8.19 -0.36
C GLU A 29 -22.51 -9.02 0.88
N SER A 30 -21.21 -9.09 1.21
CA SER A 30 -20.73 -9.85 2.38
C SER A 30 -21.12 -9.24 3.75
N GLY A 31 -21.52 -7.96 3.76
CA GLY A 31 -21.99 -7.25 4.96
C GLY A 31 -20.92 -6.81 5.97
N SER A 32 -19.71 -7.38 5.96
CA SER A 32 -18.62 -6.99 6.89
C SER A 32 -17.20 -7.22 6.36
N ALA A 33 -16.96 -6.91 5.08
CA ALA A 33 -15.65 -7.10 4.46
C ALA A 33 -14.56 -6.15 5.01
N ARG A 34 -13.31 -6.59 4.86
CA ARG A 34 -12.12 -5.76 5.08
C ARG A 34 -11.20 -5.81 3.88
N ILE A 35 -10.73 -4.65 3.46
CA ILE A 35 -9.74 -4.51 2.38
C ILE A 35 -8.40 -4.13 3.03
N ILE A 36 -7.41 -5.01 2.93
CA ILE A 36 -6.09 -4.80 3.56
C ILE A 36 -5.04 -4.52 2.47
N THR A 37 -4.63 -3.26 2.33
CA THR A 37 -3.65 -2.86 1.32
C THR A 37 -2.22 -2.96 1.87
N MET A 38 -1.35 -3.68 1.16
CA MET A 38 0.04 -3.87 1.57
C MET A 38 0.96 -2.74 1.08
N SER A 39 1.42 -1.89 2.01
CA SER A 39 2.46 -0.89 1.83
C SER A 39 3.84 -1.41 2.30
N SER A 40 4.77 -0.52 2.61
CA SER A 40 6.13 -0.80 3.04
C SER A 40 6.68 0.39 3.82
N ILE A 41 7.69 0.17 4.67
CA ILE A 41 8.50 1.25 5.24
C ILE A 41 9.10 2.20 4.18
N ALA A 42 9.27 1.72 2.93
CA ALA A 42 9.72 2.52 1.80
C ALA A 42 8.80 3.70 1.48
N HIS A 43 7.53 3.66 1.90
CA HIS A 43 6.60 4.78 1.71
C HIS A 43 7.10 6.09 2.34
N ASN A 44 7.91 6.01 3.40
CA ASN A 44 8.45 7.18 4.10
C ASN A 44 9.32 8.07 3.18
N SER A 45 10.09 7.43 2.30
CA SER A 45 10.94 8.11 1.31
C SER A 45 10.20 8.43 0.01
N GLY A 46 8.96 7.95 -0.14
CA GLY A 46 8.14 8.15 -1.33
C GLY A 46 7.73 9.61 -1.54
N LYS A 47 7.42 9.92 -2.80
CA LYS A 47 6.74 11.14 -3.24
C LYS A 47 5.85 10.74 -4.42
N ILE A 48 4.62 11.23 -4.46
CA ILE A 48 3.78 11.09 -5.66
C ILE A 48 4.18 12.20 -6.62
N ASP A 49 4.79 11.83 -7.74
CA ASP A 49 5.14 12.77 -8.80
C ASP A 49 4.06 12.77 -9.89
N PHE A 50 3.03 13.58 -9.71
CA PHE A 50 1.94 13.70 -10.69
C PHE A 50 2.40 14.15 -12.08
N ASN A 51 3.59 14.76 -12.19
CA ASN A 51 4.14 15.15 -13.48
C ASN A 51 4.87 14.00 -14.19
N ASP A 52 5.18 12.90 -13.48
CA ASP A 52 5.99 11.80 -13.99
C ASP A 52 5.69 10.46 -13.29
N LEU A 53 4.40 10.10 -13.19
CA LEU A 53 3.97 8.85 -12.53
C LEU A 53 4.59 7.61 -13.18
N ASN A 54 4.82 7.66 -14.50
CA ASN A 54 5.43 6.59 -15.27
C ASN A 54 6.98 6.64 -15.33
N SER A 55 7.62 7.60 -14.65
CA SER A 55 9.09 7.74 -14.63
C SER A 55 9.73 7.82 -16.03
N GLU A 56 9.09 8.55 -16.94
CA GLU A 56 9.51 8.73 -18.33
C GLU A 56 10.28 10.04 -18.54
N LYS A 57 10.07 11.04 -17.69
CA LYS A 57 10.67 12.38 -17.84
C LYS A 57 12.02 12.53 -17.12
N LYS A 58 12.26 11.72 -16.09
CA LYS A 58 13.47 11.78 -15.25
C LYS A 58 14.31 10.51 -15.36
N ARG A 59 15.57 10.60 -14.91
CA ARG A 59 16.42 9.40 -14.78
C ARG A 59 15.75 8.40 -13.83
N TYR A 60 15.48 7.20 -14.36
CA TYR A 60 14.79 6.16 -13.61
C TYR A 60 15.54 5.75 -12.33
N SER A 61 14.80 5.69 -11.21
CA SER A 61 15.27 5.18 -9.92
C SER A 61 14.36 4.06 -9.46
N ARG A 62 14.86 2.81 -9.44
CA ARG A 62 14.10 1.63 -9.00
C ARG A 62 13.52 1.80 -7.60
N TRP A 63 14.32 2.32 -6.68
CA TRP A 63 13.88 2.58 -5.29
C TRP A 63 12.94 3.78 -5.21
N GLY A 64 13.11 4.79 -6.07
CA GLY A 64 12.18 5.92 -6.18
C GLY A 64 10.79 5.46 -6.62
N ALA A 65 10.71 4.73 -7.73
CA ALA A 65 9.47 4.14 -8.24
C ALA A 65 8.81 3.20 -7.22
N TYR A 66 9.60 2.36 -6.53
CA TYR A 66 9.10 1.51 -5.45
C TYR A 66 8.48 2.33 -4.31
N SER A 67 9.22 3.31 -3.82
CA SER A 67 8.78 4.15 -2.70
C SER A 67 7.55 4.97 -3.06
N GLN A 68 7.46 5.48 -4.31
CA GLN A 68 6.25 6.11 -4.84
C GLN A 68 5.07 5.14 -4.84
N SER A 69 5.24 3.92 -5.36
CA SER A 69 4.16 2.92 -5.41
C SER A 69 3.67 2.53 -4.01
N LYS A 70 4.57 2.41 -3.03
CA LYS A 70 4.20 2.07 -1.64
C LYS A 70 3.58 3.23 -0.88
N LEU A 71 3.96 4.46 -1.20
CA LEU A 71 3.23 5.65 -0.74
C LEU A 71 1.83 5.70 -1.34
N ALA A 72 1.69 5.43 -2.64
CA ALA A 72 0.40 5.37 -3.31
C ALA A 72 -0.53 4.31 -2.68
N ASN A 73 0.00 3.12 -2.34
CA ASN A 73 -0.76 2.10 -1.61
C ASN A 73 -1.29 2.58 -0.24
N LEU A 74 -0.47 3.30 0.54
CA LEU A 74 -0.93 3.78 1.85
C LEU A 74 -1.97 4.88 1.69
N ILE A 75 -1.75 5.82 0.77
CA ILE A 75 -2.74 6.86 0.44
C ILE A 75 -4.06 6.22 -0.01
N PHE A 76 -3.99 5.24 -0.90
CA PHE A 76 -5.15 4.49 -1.38
C PHE A 76 -5.94 3.86 -0.23
N ALA A 77 -5.27 3.16 0.70
CA ALA A 77 -5.95 2.52 1.82
C ALA A 77 -6.72 3.53 2.68
N LEU A 78 -6.13 4.70 2.92
CA LEU A 78 -6.72 5.77 3.72
C LEU A 78 -7.88 6.47 3.00
N GLU A 79 -7.70 6.75 1.71
CA GLU A 79 -8.72 7.42 0.90
C GLU A 79 -9.92 6.51 0.61
N LEU A 80 -9.67 5.23 0.35
CA LEU A 80 -10.71 4.21 0.22
C LEU A 80 -11.56 4.14 1.49
N ASP A 81 -10.93 4.09 2.67
CA ASP A 81 -11.64 4.08 3.94
C ASP A 81 -12.47 5.36 4.16
N ARG A 82 -11.93 6.52 3.79
CA ARG A 82 -12.64 7.81 3.86
C ARG A 82 -13.90 7.81 2.98
N ARG A 83 -13.79 7.33 1.74
CA ARG A 83 -14.90 7.24 0.78
C ARG A 83 -15.94 6.20 1.15
N LEU A 84 -15.51 5.04 1.68
CA LEU A 84 -16.43 4.03 2.22
C LEU A 84 -17.24 4.59 3.39
N LYS A 85 -16.58 5.30 4.31
CA LYS A 85 -17.24 5.93 5.46
C LYS A 85 -18.20 7.04 5.09
N SER A 86 -17.89 7.87 4.09
CA SER A 86 -18.81 8.93 3.64
C SER A 86 -20.13 8.36 3.09
N ARG A 87 -20.09 7.14 2.55
CA ARG A 87 -21.26 6.38 2.07
C ARG A 87 -21.89 5.47 3.14
N LYS A 88 -21.40 5.52 4.39
CA LYS A 88 -21.84 4.63 5.49
C LYS A 88 -21.71 3.14 5.16
N SER A 89 -20.73 2.77 4.34
CA SER A 89 -20.43 1.37 4.04
C SER A 89 -19.99 0.62 5.31
N SER A 90 -20.33 -0.66 5.39
CA SER A 90 -19.83 -1.56 6.44
C SER A 90 -18.43 -2.12 6.14
N ILE A 91 -17.91 -1.88 4.94
CA ILE A 91 -16.56 -2.27 4.54
C ILE A 91 -15.56 -1.34 5.21
N VAL A 92 -14.46 -1.91 5.70
CA VAL A 92 -13.33 -1.16 6.27
C VAL A 92 -12.09 -1.35 5.42
N SER A 93 -11.40 -0.26 5.09
CA SER A 93 -10.10 -0.31 4.43
C SER A 93 -8.98 0.01 5.41
N LEU A 94 -7.94 -0.82 5.45
CA LEU A 94 -6.79 -0.67 6.32
C LEU A 94 -5.51 -0.87 5.51
N GLY A 95 -4.45 -0.15 5.86
CA GLY A 95 -3.12 -0.42 5.35
C GLY A 95 -2.35 -1.41 6.25
N SER A 96 -1.38 -2.10 5.69
CA SER A 96 -0.41 -2.88 6.46
C SER A 96 0.99 -2.86 5.85
N HIS A 97 2.04 -3.11 6.65
CA HIS A 97 3.37 -3.41 6.12
C HIS A 97 4.08 -4.52 6.93
N PRO A 98 4.93 -5.33 6.29
CA PRO A 98 5.60 -6.46 6.94
C PRO A 98 6.87 -6.07 7.72
N GLY A 99 7.24 -4.78 7.68
CA GLY A 99 8.55 -4.27 8.10
C GLY A 99 9.61 -4.38 7.01
N TRP A 100 10.87 -4.51 7.41
CA TRP A 100 11.94 -4.90 6.50
C TRP A 100 11.81 -6.40 6.24
N SER A 101 11.07 -6.74 5.20
CA SER A 101 11.08 -8.09 4.64
C SER A 101 12.16 -8.15 3.57
N ALA A 102 12.91 -9.25 3.58
CA ALA A 102 13.81 -9.66 2.52
C ALA A 102 13.01 -9.91 1.22
N THR A 103 12.47 -8.87 0.60
CA THR A 103 11.64 -9.03 -0.59
C THR A 103 12.51 -9.28 -1.82
N ASP A 104 11.97 -10.10 -2.71
CA ASP A 104 12.56 -10.57 -3.94
C ASP A 104 13.06 -9.51 -4.93
N LEU A 105 12.76 -8.22 -4.71
CA LEU A 105 13.33 -7.08 -5.44
C LEU A 105 14.87 -7.00 -5.35
N GLN A 106 15.48 -7.76 -4.42
CA GLN A 106 16.92 -7.79 -4.17
C GLN A 106 17.59 -9.10 -4.64
N ARG A 107 16.86 -10.01 -5.32
CA ARG A 107 17.34 -11.35 -5.71
C ARG A 107 18.62 -11.36 -6.55
N HIS A 108 18.92 -10.27 -7.25
CA HIS A 108 20.09 -10.19 -8.15
C HIS A 108 21.36 -9.65 -7.50
N SER A 109 21.39 -9.37 -6.19
CA SER A 109 22.61 -8.97 -5.48
C SER A 109 23.01 -9.98 -4.40
N LEU A 110 24.17 -10.61 -4.59
CA LEU A 110 24.73 -11.63 -3.69
C LEU A 110 24.92 -11.11 -2.25
N ILE A 111 25.28 -9.84 -2.09
CA ILE A 111 25.47 -9.15 -0.81
C ILE A 111 24.15 -9.01 -0.02
N PHE A 112 23.07 -8.63 -0.71
CA PHE A 112 21.76 -8.47 -0.06
C PHE A 112 21.09 -9.81 0.24
N ARG A 113 21.39 -10.87 -0.52
CA ARG A 113 20.95 -12.24 -0.19
C ARG A 113 21.56 -12.75 1.11
N PHE A 114 22.82 -12.39 1.37
CA PHE A 114 23.51 -12.71 2.63
C PHE A 114 22.93 -11.89 3.79
N LEU A 115 22.74 -10.58 3.64
CA LEU A 115 22.14 -9.72 4.68
C LEU A 115 20.67 -10.08 4.98
N ASN A 116 19.88 -10.46 3.97
CA ASN A 116 18.50 -10.89 4.15
C ASN A 116 18.34 -12.16 4.99
N LYS A 117 19.35 -13.05 5.01
CA LYS A 117 19.39 -14.25 5.85
C LYS A 117 19.60 -13.93 7.34
N PHE A 118 20.24 -12.79 7.65
CA PHE A 118 20.55 -12.38 9.03
C PHE A 118 19.64 -11.27 9.58
N PHE A 119 19.00 -10.47 8.73
CA PHE A 119 18.21 -9.29 9.14
C PHE A 119 16.74 -9.28 8.69
N GLY A 120 16.33 -10.18 7.78
CA GLY A 120 14.96 -10.26 7.28
C GLY A 120 14.01 -10.96 8.27
N MET A 121 12.83 -10.40 8.50
CA MET A 121 11.77 -11.12 9.20
C MET A 121 11.35 -12.38 8.43
N SER A 122 11.08 -13.47 9.14
CA SER A 122 10.48 -14.65 8.52
C SER A 122 9.12 -14.29 7.92
N ALA A 123 8.73 -14.96 6.82
CA ALA A 123 7.43 -14.73 6.17
C ALA A 123 6.26 -14.82 7.16
N LYS A 124 6.31 -15.79 8.09
CA LYS A 124 5.33 -15.93 9.18
C LYS A 124 5.21 -14.66 10.03
N LYS A 125 6.33 -14.05 10.43
CA LYS A 125 6.31 -12.83 11.22
C LYS A 125 5.89 -11.63 10.38
N GLY A 126 6.33 -11.54 9.12
CA GLY A 126 5.96 -10.46 8.19
C GLY A 126 4.48 -10.44 7.81
N ALA A 127 3.81 -11.59 7.85
CA ALA A 127 2.36 -11.71 7.63
C ALA A 127 1.52 -11.34 8.86
N ALA A 128 2.11 -11.25 10.05
CA ALA A 128 1.35 -11.00 11.28
C ALA A 128 0.60 -9.66 11.27
N PRO A 129 1.15 -8.53 10.74
CA PRO A 129 0.42 -7.28 10.68
C PRO A 129 -0.81 -7.30 9.77
N SER A 130 -0.71 -7.92 8.59
CA SER A 130 -1.86 -8.02 7.68
C SER A 130 -2.92 -8.97 8.22
N LEU A 131 -2.51 -10.08 8.83
CA LEU A 131 -3.44 -10.99 9.51
C LEU A 131 -4.16 -10.30 10.66
N TYR A 132 -3.44 -9.51 11.47
CA TYR A 132 -4.03 -8.73 12.55
C TYR A 132 -5.07 -7.74 12.00
N ALA A 133 -4.72 -6.98 10.97
CA ALA A 133 -5.63 -6.04 10.32
C ALA A 133 -6.88 -6.74 9.75
N ALA A 134 -6.72 -7.93 9.17
CA ALA A 134 -7.81 -8.71 8.59
C ALA A 134 -8.73 -9.36 9.63
N THR A 135 -8.22 -9.79 10.78
CA THR A 135 -8.96 -10.73 11.64
C THR A 135 -9.30 -10.21 13.04
N VAL A 136 -8.56 -9.25 13.57
CA VAL A 136 -8.78 -8.77 14.94
C VAL A 136 -9.88 -7.71 14.95
N LYS A 137 -10.91 -7.89 15.79
CA LYS A 137 -12.07 -6.97 15.89
C LYS A 137 -11.63 -5.51 16.07
N ASP A 138 -10.68 -5.28 16.98
CA ASP A 138 -10.20 -3.96 17.35
C ASP A 138 -9.21 -3.34 16.34
N ALA A 139 -8.79 -4.08 15.31
CA ALA A 139 -7.87 -3.54 14.31
C ALA A 139 -8.47 -2.37 13.52
N ILE A 140 -9.80 -2.28 13.42
CA ILE A 140 -10.48 -1.17 12.73
C ILE A 140 -10.33 0.18 13.45
N LYS A 141 -9.86 0.19 14.70
CA LYS A 141 -9.66 1.42 15.50
C LYS A 141 -8.44 2.22 15.05
N TYR A 142 -7.61 1.68 14.15
CA TYR A 142 -6.44 2.37 13.61
C TYR A 142 -6.21 1.95 12.16
N PRO A 143 -5.88 2.86 11.24
CA PRO A 143 -5.92 2.56 9.82
C PRO A 143 -4.64 1.91 9.26
N TYR A 144 -3.57 1.74 10.05
CA TYR A 144 -2.30 1.22 9.53
C TYR A 144 -1.54 0.30 10.51
N TRP A 145 -1.28 -0.94 10.11
CA TRP A 145 -0.68 -1.95 11.00
C TRP A 145 0.63 -2.50 10.46
N GLY A 146 1.65 -2.57 11.32
CA GLY A 146 2.97 -3.06 10.94
C GLY A 146 3.80 -3.48 12.12
N VAL A 147 5.04 -3.85 11.88
CA VAL A 147 5.97 -4.09 12.97
C VAL A 147 6.54 -2.78 13.51
N THR A 148 6.76 -2.71 14.82
CA THR A 148 7.00 -1.42 15.50
C THR A 148 8.38 -1.24 16.11
N LYS A 149 9.25 -2.26 16.12
CA LYS A 149 10.61 -2.14 16.65
C LYS A 149 11.61 -1.69 15.58
N ASN A 150 12.72 -1.12 16.03
CA ASN A 150 13.86 -0.73 15.20
C ASN A 150 13.46 0.16 14.02
N GLY A 151 12.67 1.21 14.28
CA GLY A 151 12.17 2.08 13.21
C GLY A 151 11.24 1.35 12.24
N GLU A 152 10.41 0.44 12.75
CA GLU A 152 9.44 -0.35 11.99
C GLU A 152 10.03 -1.39 11.03
N MET A 153 11.31 -1.72 11.20
CA MET A 153 11.98 -2.75 10.40
C MET A 153 11.74 -4.17 10.92
N HIS A 154 11.52 -4.32 12.23
CA HIS A 154 11.35 -5.63 12.87
C HIS A 154 10.37 -5.56 14.05
N GLY A 155 10.06 -6.70 14.66
CA GLY A 155 9.43 -6.77 15.98
C GLY A 155 8.00 -7.26 15.94
N TRP A 156 7.20 -6.76 16.87
CA TRP A 156 5.81 -7.16 17.07
C TRP A 156 4.86 -6.28 16.26
N THR A 157 3.75 -6.87 15.83
CA THR A 157 2.64 -6.13 15.22
C THR A 157 2.14 -5.05 16.17
N GLY A 158 1.92 -3.85 15.63
CA GLY A 158 1.33 -2.72 16.33
C GLY A 158 0.93 -1.60 15.36
N ARG A 159 0.52 -0.47 15.92
CA ARG A 159 0.15 0.73 15.15
C ARG A 159 1.39 1.27 14.43
N ALA A 160 1.38 1.22 13.11
CA ALA A 160 2.47 1.72 12.29
C ALA A 160 2.31 3.23 12.03
N LYS A 161 3.43 3.94 11.87
CA LYS A 161 3.46 5.37 11.63
C LYS A 161 2.97 5.68 10.23
N ILE A 162 2.07 6.65 10.15
CA ILE A 162 1.57 7.19 8.89
C ILE A 162 2.30 8.51 8.65
N ASN A 163 3.13 8.55 7.62
CA ASN A 163 3.86 9.74 7.20
C ASN A 163 2.89 10.90 6.83
N SER A 164 3.29 12.15 7.07
CA SER A 164 2.48 13.33 6.73
C SER A 164 2.09 13.36 5.25
N LYS A 165 2.98 12.93 4.34
CA LYS A 165 2.69 12.84 2.89
C LYS A 165 1.52 11.90 2.57
N ALA A 166 1.29 10.88 3.40
CA ALA A 166 0.18 9.95 3.21
C ALA A 166 -1.14 10.49 3.79
N LYS A 167 -1.08 11.54 4.62
CA LYS A 167 -2.25 12.20 5.24
C LYS A 167 -2.71 13.45 4.47
N ASP A 168 -2.01 13.80 3.40
CA ASP A 168 -2.33 14.95 2.57
C ASP A 168 -3.59 14.62 1.74
N LEU A 169 -4.69 15.30 2.07
CA LEU A 169 -6.00 15.04 1.46
C LEU A 169 -6.06 15.47 0.00
N GLU A 170 -5.36 16.54 -0.37
CA GLU A 170 -5.32 17.02 -1.76
C GLU A 170 -4.56 16.01 -2.64
N VAL A 171 -3.42 15.52 -2.14
CA VAL A 171 -2.68 14.45 -2.81
C VAL A 171 -3.52 13.16 -2.89
N ALA A 172 -4.27 12.82 -1.84
CA ALA A 172 -5.10 11.63 -1.81
C ALA A 172 -6.24 11.68 -2.84
N GLU A 173 -6.98 12.78 -2.87
CA GLU A 173 -8.06 13.01 -3.84
C GLU A 173 -7.52 13.03 -5.28
N ARG A 174 -6.42 13.77 -5.51
CA ARG A 174 -5.78 13.82 -6.83
C ARG A 174 -5.26 12.46 -7.27
N LEU A 175 -4.68 11.67 -6.36
CA LEU A 175 -4.22 10.31 -6.66
C LEU A 175 -5.39 9.38 -6.97
N TRP A 176 -6.53 9.52 -6.30
CA TRP A 176 -7.74 8.76 -6.62
C TRP A 176 -8.21 9.07 -8.05
N ASN A 177 -8.41 10.36 -8.35
CA ASN A 177 -8.94 10.80 -9.64
C ASN A 177 -8.02 10.38 -10.80
N ILE A 178 -6.70 10.58 -10.68
CA ILE A 178 -5.76 10.14 -11.71
C ILE A 178 -5.73 8.60 -11.83
N SER A 179 -5.99 7.85 -10.74
CA SER A 179 -6.09 6.39 -10.81
C SER A 179 -7.33 5.97 -11.57
N CYS A 180 -8.48 6.64 -11.38
CA CYS A 180 -9.68 6.44 -12.21
C CYS A 180 -9.38 6.73 -13.69
N GLU A 181 -8.80 7.89 -13.99
CA GLU A 181 -8.46 8.29 -15.36
C GLU A 181 -7.52 7.30 -16.06
N LEU A 182 -6.45 6.87 -15.37
CA LEU A 182 -5.48 5.94 -15.92
C LEU A 182 -6.04 4.53 -16.11
N SER A 183 -6.94 4.10 -15.22
CA SER A 183 -7.49 2.74 -15.26
C SER A 183 -8.78 2.61 -16.08
N GLY A 184 -9.48 3.71 -16.33
CA GLY A 184 -10.79 3.73 -16.97
C GLY A 184 -11.93 3.21 -16.09
N ILE A 185 -11.71 2.98 -14.80
CA ILE A 185 -12.76 2.56 -13.86
C ILE A 185 -13.08 3.66 -12.85
N GLU A 186 -14.32 3.69 -12.39
CA GLU A 186 -14.81 4.63 -11.40
C GLU A 186 -15.65 3.91 -10.34
N TYR A 187 -15.40 4.22 -9.07
CA TYR A 187 -16.17 3.69 -7.95
C TYR A 187 -16.08 4.62 -6.75
N LEU A 188 -17.10 4.56 -5.89
CA LEU A 188 -17.22 5.40 -4.69
C LEU A 188 -17.10 6.91 -4.97
N ASN A 189 -17.49 7.34 -6.18
CA ASN A 189 -17.68 8.73 -6.58
C ASN A 189 -19.01 9.29 -6.06
#